data_AF-A0A925D6M7-F1
#
_entry.id   AF-A0A925D6M7-F1
#
_cell.length_a   1.000
_cell.length_b   1.000
_cell.length_c   1.000
_cell.angle_alpha   90.00
_cell.angle_beta   90.00
_cell.angle_gamma   90.00
#
_symmetry.space_group_name_H-M   'P 1'
#
loop_
_entity.id
_entity.type
_entity.pdbx_description
1 polymer ?
#
loop_
_entity_poly.entity_id
_entity_poly.type
_entity_poly.pdbx_seq_one_letter_code
_entity_poly.pdbx_strand_id
1 'polypeptide(L)'
;MDAAEFQPPEPVVIARRSLILSGIVCRASLENYADEEYKRETAALIHSWFDELGLWPYLEPCEEEIVRCPFDKMPKRLVVRGTWFVEGIAVLAWALNRHDFPPHDQKVDPVAITNALDFLDPSAEQLLTSPSARNQAELKAAREWSYDLHCTLRGFLHHGGDGRLAPWIGDYLATLGLEPHTVMKDGILTVAGKPIVETARDELLEWENVISERHRAAIWLEGRYPLYTELPVDT
;
A
#
# COMPACT_ATOMS: atom_id res chain seq x y z
N MET A 1 -0.89 -29.50 -14.24
CA MET A 1 -1.67 -28.31 -14.63
C MET A 1 -0.68 -27.19 -14.54
N ASP A 2 -0.14 -26.75 -15.69
CA ASP A 2 0.83 -25.65 -15.69
C ASP A 2 0.14 -24.45 -15.04
N ALA A 3 0.75 -23.92 -13.98
CA ALA A 3 0.26 -22.70 -13.36
C ALA A 3 0.34 -21.62 -14.46
N ALA A 4 -0.81 -21.19 -14.97
CA ALA A 4 -0.84 -20.07 -15.89
C ALA A 4 -0.06 -18.93 -15.24
N GLU A 5 1.02 -18.50 -15.90
CA GLU A 5 1.88 -17.45 -15.38
C GLU A 5 1.04 -16.17 -15.30
N PHE A 6 0.76 -15.75 -14.06
CA PHE A 6 -0.04 -14.55 -13.81
C PHE A 6 0.64 -13.34 -14.47
N GLN A 7 -0.16 -12.54 -15.16
CA GLN A 7 0.31 -11.36 -15.87
C GLN A 7 0.07 -10.14 -14.99
N PRO A 8 1.11 -9.32 -14.70
CA PRO A 8 0.94 -8.06 -14.00
C PRO A 8 -0.16 -7.20 -14.63
N PRO A 9 -0.92 -6.41 -13.84
CA PRO A 9 -1.87 -5.46 -14.38
C PRO A 9 -1.19 -4.47 -15.33
N GLU A 10 -1.90 -4.08 -16.39
CA GLU A 10 -1.45 -3.02 -17.30
C GLU A 10 -1.11 -1.73 -16.51
N PRO A 11 -0.10 -0.95 -16.90
CA PRO A 11 0.32 0.25 -16.16
C PRO A 11 -0.82 1.24 -15.89
N VAL A 12 -1.78 1.39 -16.81
CA VAL A 12 -2.97 2.24 -16.63
C VAL A 12 -3.91 1.74 -15.53
N VAL A 13 -3.97 0.43 -15.30
CA VAL A 13 -4.75 -0.16 -14.20
C VAL A 13 -4.08 0.16 -12.86
N ILE A 14 -2.74 0.08 -12.79
CA ILE A 14 -1.96 0.44 -11.60
C ILE A 14 -2.12 1.94 -11.28
N ALA A 15 -2.00 2.80 -12.30
CA ALA A 15 -2.22 4.24 -12.18
C ALA A 15 -3.62 4.54 -11.62
N ARG A 16 -4.65 3.95 -12.23
CA ARG A 16 -6.04 4.14 -11.80
C ARG A 16 -6.27 3.72 -10.36
N ARG A 17 -5.78 2.54 -9.98
CA ARG A 17 -5.90 2.03 -8.59
C ARG A 17 -5.20 2.97 -7.61
N SER A 18 -4.01 3.46 -7.94
CA SER A 18 -3.25 4.39 -7.10
C SER A 18 -4.03 5.69 -6.86
N LEU A 19 -4.59 6.29 -7.93
CA LEU A 19 -5.39 7.51 -7.87
C LEU A 19 -6.68 7.34 -7.06
N ILE A 20 -7.39 6.23 -7.24
CA ILE A 20 -8.57 5.89 -6.44
C ILE A 20 -8.20 5.83 -4.96
N LEU A 21 -7.18 5.03 -4.61
CA LEU A 21 -6.75 4.85 -3.23
C LEU A 21 -6.29 6.18 -2.59
N SER A 22 -5.66 7.10 -3.34
CA SER A 22 -5.35 8.45 -2.85
C SER A 22 -6.61 9.20 -2.41
N GLY A 23 -7.69 9.12 -3.21
CA GLY A 23 -8.99 9.65 -2.85
C GLY A 23 -9.58 8.99 -1.61
N ILE A 24 -9.43 7.67 -1.46
CA ILE A 24 -9.91 6.91 -0.28
C ILE A 24 -9.17 7.35 0.98
N VAL A 25 -7.83 7.40 0.93
CA VAL A 25 -6.98 7.81 2.07
C VAL A 25 -7.33 9.22 2.50
N CYS A 26 -7.45 10.15 1.55
CA CYS A 26 -7.84 11.53 1.84
C CYS A 26 -9.23 11.56 2.49
N ARG A 27 -10.24 10.93 1.88
CA ARG A 27 -11.60 10.92 2.41
C ARG A 27 -11.69 10.28 3.79
N ALA A 28 -11.03 9.16 4.04
CA ALA A 28 -11.03 8.50 5.34
C ALA A 28 -10.37 9.38 6.41
N SER A 29 -9.28 10.07 6.06
CA SER A 29 -8.56 10.97 6.97
C SER A 29 -9.41 12.16 7.42
N LEU A 30 -10.31 12.66 6.57
CA LEU A 30 -11.22 13.77 6.87
C LEU A 30 -12.15 13.50 8.07
N GLU A 31 -12.40 12.24 8.45
CA GLU A 31 -13.19 11.92 9.66
C GLU A 31 -12.52 12.41 10.96
N ASN A 32 -11.21 12.66 10.94
CA ASN A 32 -10.47 13.15 12.10
C ASN A 32 -10.35 14.68 12.15
N TYR A 33 -10.86 15.40 11.14
CA TYR A 33 -10.81 16.85 11.09
C TYR A 33 -12.00 17.47 11.85
N ALA A 34 -11.76 18.58 12.54
CA ALA A 34 -12.82 19.32 13.25
C ALA A 34 -13.52 20.37 12.39
N ASP A 35 -12.89 20.79 11.29
CA ASP A 35 -13.44 21.79 10.38
C ASP A 35 -14.43 21.14 9.39
N GLU A 36 -15.72 21.34 9.66
CA GLU A 36 -16.82 20.79 8.87
C GLU A 36 -16.95 21.40 7.47
N GLU A 37 -16.53 22.64 7.27
CA GLU A 37 -16.54 23.28 5.95
C GLU A 37 -15.45 22.67 5.08
N TYR A 38 -14.22 22.62 5.61
CA TYR A 38 -13.09 21.97 4.94
C TYR A 38 -13.38 20.51 4.58
N LYS A 39 -14.00 19.73 5.49
CA LYS A 39 -14.43 18.35 5.24
C LYS A 39 -15.34 18.25 4.02
N ARG A 40 -16.41 19.07 3.97
CA ARG A 40 -17.38 19.05 2.87
C ARG A 40 -16.77 19.48 1.54
N GLU A 41 -15.99 20.56 1.55
CA GLU A 41 -15.33 21.07 0.34
C GLU A 41 -14.33 20.07 -0.24
N THR A 42 -13.49 19.48 0.62
CA THR A 42 -12.51 18.48 0.18
C THR A 42 -13.19 17.22 -0.35
N ALA A 43 -14.27 16.75 0.29
CA ALA A 43 -15.03 15.61 -0.20
C ALA A 43 -15.69 15.88 -1.56
N ALA A 44 -16.25 17.09 -1.75
CA ALA A 44 -16.81 17.50 -3.03
C ALA A 44 -15.73 17.55 -4.12
N LEU A 45 -14.54 18.07 -3.80
CA LEU A 45 -13.40 18.11 -4.71
C LEU A 45 -12.96 16.70 -5.14
N ILE A 46 -12.90 15.74 -4.20
CA ILE A 46 -12.61 14.33 -4.52
C ILE A 46 -13.65 13.75 -5.50
N HIS A 47 -14.94 14.04 -5.29
CA HIS A 47 -16.01 13.54 -6.16
C HIS A 47 -15.90 14.13 -7.56
N SER A 48 -15.70 15.44 -7.68
CA SER A 48 -15.49 16.10 -8.97
C SER A 48 -14.26 15.56 -9.69
N TRP A 49 -13.17 15.33 -8.96
CA TRP A 49 -11.96 14.75 -9.53
C TRP A 49 -12.16 13.30 -10.01
N PHE A 50 -12.97 12.50 -9.31
CA PHE A 50 -13.36 11.15 -9.77
C PHE A 50 -14.22 11.19 -11.03
N ASP A 51 -15.11 12.18 -11.16
CA ASP A 51 -15.90 12.40 -12.38
C ASP A 51 -15.00 12.77 -13.56
N GLU A 52 -14.12 13.76 -13.37
CA GLU A 52 -13.22 14.27 -14.40
C GLU A 52 -12.29 13.19 -14.95
N LEU A 53 -11.72 12.35 -14.09
CA LEU A 53 -10.82 11.27 -14.48
C LEU A 53 -11.55 9.95 -14.82
N GLY A 54 -12.88 9.91 -14.72
CA GLY A 54 -13.67 8.72 -15.01
C GLY A 54 -13.35 7.53 -14.09
N LEU A 55 -13.06 7.78 -12.82
CA LEU A 55 -12.61 6.76 -11.85
C LEU A 55 -13.77 5.96 -11.24
N TRP A 56 -14.99 6.52 -11.22
CA TRP A 56 -16.14 5.91 -10.57
C TRP A 56 -16.41 4.43 -10.89
N PRO A 57 -16.35 3.98 -12.16
CA PRO A 57 -16.64 2.59 -12.52
C PRO A 57 -15.62 1.57 -12.00
N TYR A 58 -14.51 2.03 -11.42
CA TYR A 58 -13.39 1.20 -11.00
C TYR A 58 -13.20 1.12 -9.48
N LEU A 59 -14.05 1.83 -8.72
CA LEU A 59 -14.11 1.65 -7.27
C LEU A 59 -14.58 0.24 -6.95
N GLU A 60 -13.96 -0.33 -5.94
CA GLU A 60 -14.38 -1.58 -5.34
C GLU A 60 -15.45 -1.30 -4.26
N PRO A 61 -16.29 -2.28 -3.90
CA PRO A 61 -17.45 -2.03 -3.04
C PRO A 61 -17.12 -1.33 -1.70
N CYS A 62 -16.01 -1.70 -1.03
CA CYS A 62 -15.65 -1.04 0.22
C CYS A 62 -15.07 0.37 0.03
N GLU A 63 -14.48 0.64 -1.13
CA GLU A 63 -13.95 1.97 -1.48
C GLU A 63 -15.10 2.93 -1.75
N GLU A 64 -16.13 2.47 -2.49
CA GLU A 64 -17.35 3.23 -2.72
C GLU A 64 -18.08 3.53 -1.40
N GLU A 65 -18.14 2.55 -0.48
CA GLU A 65 -18.69 2.75 0.86
C GLU A 65 -17.96 3.88 1.60
N ILE A 66 -16.62 3.93 1.55
CA ILE A 66 -15.82 4.99 2.18
C ILE A 66 -16.07 6.36 1.53
N VAL A 67 -16.03 6.43 0.20
CA VAL A 67 -16.13 7.71 -0.55
C VAL A 67 -17.50 8.35 -0.38
N ARG A 68 -18.55 7.53 -0.32
CA ARG A 68 -19.95 8.00 -0.23
C ARG A 68 -20.46 8.14 1.20
N CYS A 69 -19.76 7.61 2.20
CA CYS A 69 -20.24 7.66 3.57
C CYS A 69 -20.42 9.13 4.02
N PRO A 70 -21.53 9.50 4.66
CA PRO A 70 -21.63 10.78 5.34
C PRO A 70 -20.62 10.88 6.49
N PHE A 71 -20.10 12.09 6.74
CA PHE A 71 -19.24 12.34 7.90
C PHE A 71 -19.92 11.94 9.21
N ASP A 72 -19.12 11.47 10.17
CA ASP A 72 -19.54 10.98 11.49
C ASP A 72 -20.45 9.74 11.46
N LYS A 73 -20.73 9.20 10.27
CA LYS A 73 -21.45 7.93 10.06
C LYS A 73 -20.52 6.81 9.60
N MET A 74 -19.28 7.12 9.23
CA MET A 74 -18.30 6.13 8.81
C MET A 74 -17.93 5.23 9.99
N PRO A 75 -18.14 3.91 9.89
CA PRO A 75 -17.70 2.97 10.92
C PRO A 75 -16.18 3.10 11.14
N LYS A 76 -15.73 3.09 12.40
CA LYS A 76 -14.30 3.18 12.76
C LYS A 76 -13.41 2.21 11.97
N ARG A 77 -13.90 1.00 11.70
CA ARG A 77 -13.20 -0.02 10.89
C ARG A 77 -12.86 0.48 9.47
N LEU A 78 -13.74 1.27 8.85
CA LEU A 78 -13.54 1.81 7.50
C LEU A 78 -12.62 3.02 7.51
N VAL A 79 -12.69 3.85 8.56
CA VAL A 79 -11.72 4.93 8.77
C VAL A 79 -10.31 4.36 8.82
N VAL A 80 -10.10 3.39 9.73
CA VAL A 80 -8.80 2.72 9.91
C VAL A 80 -8.33 2.04 8.62
N ARG A 81 -9.21 1.27 7.98
CA ARG A 81 -8.88 0.60 6.71
C ARG A 81 -8.53 1.60 5.60
N GLY A 82 -9.34 2.65 5.44
CA GLY A 82 -9.12 3.68 4.43
C GLY A 82 -7.81 4.43 4.64
N THR A 83 -7.43 4.72 5.88
CA THR A 83 -6.14 5.35 6.18
C THR A 83 -4.96 4.41 5.92
N TRP A 84 -5.11 3.10 6.15
CA TRP A 84 -4.04 2.13 5.92
C TRP A 84 -3.69 1.92 4.45
N PHE A 85 -4.60 2.23 3.52
CA PHE A 85 -4.31 2.14 2.08
C PHE A 85 -3.12 3.01 1.64
N VAL A 86 -2.71 4.01 2.44
CA VAL A 86 -1.50 4.81 2.18
C VAL A 86 -0.25 3.94 1.99
N GLU A 87 -0.14 2.84 2.74
CA GLU A 87 0.99 1.93 2.67
C GLU A 87 0.99 1.12 1.36
N GLY A 88 -0.20 0.74 0.90
CA GLY A 88 -0.40 0.14 -0.41
C GLY A 88 -0.09 1.10 -1.56
N ILE A 89 -0.55 2.35 -1.47
CA ILE A 89 -0.28 3.40 -2.46
C ILE A 89 1.22 3.58 -2.66
N ALA A 90 2.03 3.53 -1.60
CA ALA A 90 3.47 3.67 -1.73
C ALA A 90 4.11 2.60 -2.62
N VAL A 91 3.66 1.35 -2.50
CA VAL A 91 4.10 0.25 -3.37
C VAL A 91 3.63 0.46 -4.81
N LEU A 92 2.39 0.92 -5.01
CA LEU A 92 1.87 1.18 -6.36
C LEU A 92 2.57 2.37 -7.05
N ALA A 93 2.83 3.45 -6.30
CA ALA A 93 3.57 4.61 -6.79
C ALA A 93 5.03 4.26 -7.13
N TRP A 94 5.67 3.42 -6.31
CA TRP A 94 6.97 2.84 -6.64
C TRP A 94 6.91 2.02 -7.93
N ALA A 95 5.90 1.18 -8.09
CA ALA A 95 5.69 0.39 -9.29
C ALA A 95 5.49 1.27 -10.53
N LEU A 96 4.94 2.49 -10.38
CA LEU A 96 4.77 3.49 -11.45
C LEU A 96 5.98 4.41 -11.67
N ASN A 97 7.12 4.14 -11.02
CA ASN A 97 8.30 5.01 -11.02
C ASN A 97 8.02 6.45 -10.55
N ARG A 98 7.05 6.64 -9.65
CA ARG A 98 6.69 7.94 -9.07
C ARG A 98 7.25 8.15 -7.67
N HIS A 99 7.70 7.09 -7.02
CA HIS A 99 8.25 7.14 -5.67
C HIS A 99 9.34 6.08 -5.47
N ASP A 100 10.18 6.27 -4.45
CA ASP A 100 11.14 5.25 -4.01
C ASP A 100 10.43 4.07 -3.34
N PHE A 101 11.10 2.91 -3.27
CA PHE A 101 10.54 1.76 -2.58
C PHE A 101 10.38 2.09 -1.08
N PRO A 102 9.19 1.86 -0.47
CA PRO A 102 8.95 2.31 0.90
C PRO A 102 9.88 1.56 1.89
N PRO A 103 10.61 2.28 2.78
CA PRO A 103 11.43 1.66 3.81
C PRO A 103 10.58 0.77 4.72
N HIS A 104 11.03 -0.45 5.02
CA HIS A 104 10.24 -1.45 5.77
C HIS A 104 9.97 -1.06 7.22
N ASP A 105 10.79 -0.17 7.78
CA ASP A 105 10.76 0.27 9.18
C ASP A 105 10.26 1.71 9.37
N GLN A 106 9.75 2.35 8.32
CA GLN A 106 9.10 3.67 8.39
C GLN A 106 7.69 3.63 7.81
N LYS A 107 6.74 4.33 8.44
CA LYS A 107 5.39 4.53 7.89
C LYS A 107 5.45 5.54 6.74
N VAL A 108 4.58 5.38 5.77
CA VAL A 108 4.49 6.29 4.64
C VAL A 108 3.85 7.61 5.09
N ASP A 109 4.42 8.73 4.65
CA ASP A 109 3.77 10.03 4.78
C ASP A 109 2.66 10.15 3.70
N PRO A 110 1.38 10.26 4.10
CA PRO A 110 0.27 10.40 3.16
C PRO A 110 0.44 11.59 2.22
N VAL A 111 0.96 12.72 2.69
CA VAL A 111 1.07 13.94 1.87
C VAL A 111 2.14 13.75 0.81
N ALA A 112 3.30 13.23 1.19
CA ALA A 112 4.39 12.96 0.26
C ALA A 112 3.95 12.00 -0.86
N ILE A 113 3.23 10.93 -0.52
CA ILE A 113 2.85 9.93 -1.52
C ILE A 113 1.72 10.40 -2.45
N THR A 114 0.75 11.16 -1.93
CA THR A 114 -0.31 11.71 -2.78
C THR A 114 0.23 12.79 -3.72
N ASN A 115 1.22 13.58 -3.27
CA ASN A 115 1.91 14.55 -4.12
C ASN A 115 2.71 13.88 -5.24
N ALA A 116 3.38 12.76 -4.96
CA ALA A 116 4.10 11.99 -5.98
C ALA A 116 3.18 11.46 -7.11
N LEU A 117 1.89 11.34 -6.83
CA LEU A 117 0.85 10.90 -7.77
C LEU A 117 0.03 12.05 -8.35
N ASP A 118 0.42 13.30 -8.07
CA ASP A 118 -0.28 14.51 -8.52
C ASP A 118 -1.77 14.51 -8.09
N PHE A 119 -2.09 13.96 -6.92
CA PHE A 119 -3.47 13.84 -6.44
C PHE A 119 -4.15 15.21 -6.33
N LEU A 120 -5.36 15.32 -6.91
CA LEU A 120 -6.14 16.56 -7.06
C LEU A 120 -5.46 17.66 -7.91
N ASP A 121 -4.34 17.35 -8.55
CA ASP A 121 -3.71 18.22 -9.55
C ASP A 121 -4.17 17.81 -10.96
N PRO A 122 -4.44 18.77 -11.87
CA PRO A 122 -4.80 18.47 -13.25
C PRO A 122 -3.79 17.59 -13.99
N SER A 123 -2.52 17.62 -13.58
CA SER A 123 -1.46 16.78 -14.18
C SER A 123 -1.60 15.28 -13.90
N ALA A 124 -2.46 14.86 -12.95
CA ALA A 124 -2.78 13.44 -12.73
C ALA A 124 -3.29 12.72 -13.98
N GLU A 125 -3.90 13.44 -14.93
CA GLU A 125 -4.33 12.90 -16.23
C GLU A 125 -3.15 12.29 -17.01
N GLN A 126 -1.93 12.82 -16.83
CA GLN A 126 -0.73 12.27 -17.46
C GLN A 126 -0.44 10.84 -16.97
N LEU A 127 -0.73 10.55 -15.70
CA LEU A 127 -0.54 9.22 -15.13
C LEU A 127 -1.51 8.20 -15.74
N LEU A 128 -2.68 8.62 -16.24
CA LEU A 128 -3.64 7.75 -16.91
C LEU A 128 -3.38 7.60 -18.41
N THR A 129 -2.84 8.64 -19.05
CA THR A 129 -2.62 8.68 -20.51
C THR A 129 -1.27 8.11 -20.94
N SER A 130 -0.24 8.18 -20.10
CA SER A 130 1.09 7.62 -20.40
C SER A 130 1.78 7.00 -19.17
N PRO A 131 1.12 6.04 -18.47
CA PRO A 131 1.73 5.35 -17.34
C PRO A 131 2.90 4.46 -17.79
N SER A 132 3.92 4.40 -16.95
CA SER A 132 5.02 3.45 -17.09
C SER A 132 5.18 2.66 -15.80
N ALA A 133 5.22 1.33 -15.91
CA ALA A 133 5.45 0.46 -14.77
C ALA A 133 6.87 -0.10 -14.76
N ARG A 134 7.36 -0.44 -13.57
CA ARG A 134 8.58 -1.22 -13.35
C ARG A 134 8.48 -2.61 -13.97
N ASN A 135 9.64 -3.23 -14.19
CA ASN A 135 9.69 -4.50 -14.88
C ASN A 135 9.26 -5.67 -13.97
N GLN A 136 8.91 -6.81 -14.57
CA GLN A 136 8.37 -7.98 -13.86
C GLN A 136 9.34 -8.53 -12.78
N ALA A 137 10.66 -8.44 -12.99
CA ALA A 137 11.63 -8.92 -12.01
C ALA A 137 11.62 -8.06 -10.73
N GLU A 138 11.48 -6.75 -10.88
CA GLU A 138 11.31 -5.83 -9.75
C GLU A 138 9.99 -6.09 -9.02
N LEU A 139 8.87 -6.21 -9.75
CA LEU A 139 7.56 -6.49 -9.14
C LEU A 139 7.56 -7.80 -8.34
N LYS A 140 8.18 -8.85 -8.90
CA LYS A 140 8.39 -10.13 -8.21
C LYS A 140 9.25 -9.96 -6.97
N ALA A 141 10.35 -9.21 -7.04
CA ALA A 141 11.20 -8.95 -5.89
C ALA A 141 10.44 -8.23 -4.77
N ALA A 142 9.59 -7.25 -5.09
CA ALA A 142 8.75 -6.56 -4.11
C ALA A 142 7.74 -7.51 -3.44
N ARG A 143 7.15 -8.43 -4.21
CA ARG A 143 6.25 -9.46 -3.68
C ARG A 143 6.96 -10.41 -2.73
N GLU A 144 8.09 -10.96 -3.14
CA GLU A 144 8.85 -11.91 -2.32
C GLU A 144 9.39 -11.25 -1.04
N TRP A 145 9.89 -10.01 -1.15
CA TRP A 145 10.28 -9.20 -0.01
C TRP A 145 9.13 -8.98 0.98
N SER A 146 7.99 -8.51 0.49
CA SER A 146 6.84 -8.22 1.34
C SER A 146 6.25 -9.48 1.97
N TYR A 147 6.29 -10.60 1.25
CA TYR A 147 5.86 -11.90 1.76
C TYR A 147 6.73 -12.37 2.93
N ASP A 148 8.06 -12.40 2.75
CA ASP A 148 8.97 -12.87 3.79
C ASP A 148 8.93 -11.97 5.04
N LEU A 149 8.86 -10.65 4.83
CA LEU A 149 8.68 -9.67 5.89
C LEU A 149 7.38 -9.91 6.68
N HIS A 150 6.25 -10.10 5.98
CA HIS A 150 4.95 -10.35 6.61
C HIS A 150 4.94 -11.67 7.39
N CYS A 151 5.44 -12.76 6.78
CA CYS A 151 5.55 -14.07 7.42
C CYS A 151 6.45 -14.04 8.66
N THR A 152 7.58 -13.35 8.60
CA THR A 152 8.52 -13.23 9.72
C THR A 152 7.88 -12.49 10.89
N LEU A 153 7.25 -11.35 10.63
CA LEU A 153 6.57 -10.56 11.67
C LEU A 153 5.41 -11.34 12.30
N ARG A 154 4.54 -11.94 11.48
CA ARG A 154 3.40 -12.74 11.96
C ARG A 154 3.86 -13.97 12.75
N GLY A 155 4.86 -14.68 12.24
CA GLY A 155 5.47 -15.83 12.92
C GLY A 155 6.06 -15.44 14.29
N PHE A 156 6.71 -14.29 14.37
CA PHE A 156 7.19 -13.74 15.63
C PHE A 156 6.03 -13.43 16.61
N LEU A 157 5.00 -12.71 16.14
CA LEU A 157 3.86 -12.26 16.93
C LEU A 157 2.98 -13.39 17.49
N HIS A 158 2.78 -14.45 16.71
CA HIS A 158 1.79 -15.49 17.01
C HIS A 158 2.41 -16.85 17.39
N HIS A 159 3.65 -17.11 16.98
CA HIS A 159 4.29 -18.43 17.15
C HIS A 159 5.63 -18.36 17.87
N GLY A 160 6.10 -17.17 18.26
CA GLY A 160 7.40 -17.01 18.92
C GLY A 160 8.57 -17.38 18.01
N GLY A 161 8.45 -17.08 16.71
CA GLY A 161 9.54 -17.22 15.75
C GLY A 161 10.79 -16.44 16.18
N ASP A 162 11.93 -16.71 15.54
CA ASP A 162 13.22 -16.10 15.91
C ASP A 162 13.45 -14.71 15.28
N GLY A 163 12.50 -14.22 14.48
CA GLY A 163 12.56 -12.91 13.84
C GLY A 163 13.57 -12.82 12.69
N ARG A 164 14.02 -13.97 12.15
CA ARG A 164 14.95 -14.02 11.03
C ARG A 164 14.21 -14.13 9.71
N LEU A 165 14.68 -13.35 8.73
CA LEU A 165 14.25 -13.46 7.33
C LEU A 165 14.77 -14.76 6.71
N ALA A 166 14.10 -15.22 5.66
CA ALA A 166 14.52 -16.42 4.97
C ALA A 166 15.85 -16.21 4.22
N PRO A 167 16.76 -17.22 4.19
CA PRO A 167 18.06 -17.06 3.55
C PRO A 167 18.02 -16.72 2.05
N TRP A 168 16.94 -17.07 1.36
CA TRP A 168 16.77 -16.86 -0.07
C TRP A 168 16.39 -15.42 -0.45
N ILE A 169 16.13 -14.54 0.53
CA ILE A 169 15.65 -13.18 0.26
C ILE A 169 16.73 -12.25 -0.30
N GLY A 170 18.01 -12.60 -0.17
CA GLY A 170 19.15 -11.74 -0.50
C GLY A 170 19.14 -11.22 -1.94
N ASP A 171 18.84 -12.07 -2.93
CA ASP A 171 18.81 -11.68 -4.34
C ASP A 171 17.67 -10.68 -4.64
N TYR A 172 16.55 -10.79 -3.91
CA TYR A 172 15.43 -9.87 -4.05
C TYR A 172 15.71 -8.52 -3.39
N LEU A 173 16.42 -8.49 -2.25
CA LEU A 173 16.87 -7.23 -1.64
C LEU A 173 17.76 -6.45 -2.60
N ALA A 174 18.72 -7.11 -3.25
CA ALA A 174 19.59 -6.49 -4.25
C ALA A 174 18.80 -5.93 -5.44
N THR A 175 17.77 -6.66 -5.90
CA THR A 175 16.88 -6.20 -6.99
C THR A 175 16.10 -4.93 -6.61
N LEU A 176 15.75 -4.77 -5.34
CA LEU A 176 15.06 -3.60 -4.81
C LEU A 176 16.01 -2.46 -4.40
N GLY A 177 17.33 -2.65 -4.53
CA GLY A 177 18.32 -1.69 -4.05
C GLY A 177 18.36 -1.58 -2.52
N LEU A 178 17.90 -2.61 -1.81
CA LEU A 178 17.89 -2.66 -0.35
C LEU A 178 19.17 -3.32 0.16
N GLU A 179 19.80 -2.66 1.12
CA GLU A 179 21.01 -3.16 1.77
C GLU A 179 20.64 -4.07 2.95
N PRO A 180 21.13 -5.33 3.03
CA PRO A 180 20.72 -6.25 4.09
C PRO A 180 20.93 -5.73 5.53
N HIS A 181 21.94 -4.89 5.74
CA HIS A 181 22.27 -4.32 7.06
C HIS A 181 21.36 -3.16 7.48
N THR A 182 20.57 -2.59 6.56
CA THR A 182 19.54 -1.60 6.91
C THR A 182 18.25 -2.31 7.32
N VAL A 183 18.03 -3.52 6.80
CA VAL A 183 16.85 -4.36 7.05
C VAL A 183 16.99 -5.22 8.31
N MET A 184 18.22 -5.62 8.62
CA MET A 184 18.51 -6.53 9.72
C MET A 184 19.64 -6.02 10.60
N LYS A 185 19.52 -6.30 11.90
CA LYS A 185 20.62 -6.17 12.88
C LYS A 185 20.95 -7.55 13.43
N ASP A 186 22.20 -7.99 13.27
CA ASP A 186 22.67 -9.33 13.66
C ASP A 186 21.83 -10.49 13.04
N GLY A 187 21.31 -10.24 11.83
CA GLY A 187 20.43 -11.15 11.10
C GLY A 187 19.01 -11.27 11.67
N ILE A 188 18.61 -10.35 12.56
CA ILE A 188 17.25 -10.20 13.08
C ILE A 188 16.58 -9.04 12.36
N LEU A 189 15.35 -9.22 11.91
CA LEU A 189 14.54 -8.19 11.28
C LEU A 189 14.42 -6.96 12.17
N THR A 190 14.58 -5.76 11.59
CA THR A 190 14.29 -4.50 12.27
C THR A 190 12.87 -4.02 11.94
N VAL A 191 12.20 -3.46 12.95
CA VAL A 191 10.87 -2.84 12.84
C VAL A 191 10.92 -1.55 13.68
N ALA A 192 10.49 -0.42 13.11
CA ALA A 192 10.66 0.90 13.72
C ALA A 192 12.11 1.19 14.19
N GLY A 193 13.10 0.84 13.36
CA GLY A 193 14.52 1.09 13.62
C GLY A 193 15.17 0.24 14.72
N LYS A 194 14.47 -0.77 15.27
CA LYS A 194 15.00 -1.66 16.32
C LYS A 194 14.74 -3.13 15.99
N PRO A 195 15.55 -4.08 16.52
CA PRO A 195 15.29 -5.50 16.35
C PRO A 195 13.87 -5.87 16.80
N ILE A 196 13.19 -6.74 16.05
CA ILE A 196 11.81 -7.16 16.35
C ILE A 196 11.65 -7.73 17.78
N VAL A 197 12.71 -8.36 18.30
CA VAL A 197 12.78 -8.88 19.69
C VAL A 197 12.78 -7.80 20.77
N GLU A 198 13.11 -6.56 20.42
CA GLU A 198 13.12 -5.38 21.30
C GLU A 198 11.88 -4.49 21.10
N THR A 199 10.99 -4.84 20.16
CA THR A 199 9.79 -4.05 19.84
C THR A 199 8.61 -4.45 20.72
N ALA A 200 7.87 -3.47 21.22
CA ALA A 200 6.68 -3.73 22.03
C ALA A 200 5.61 -4.42 21.19
N ARG A 201 4.84 -5.34 21.80
CA ARG A 201 3.81 -6.11 21.08
C ARG A 201 2.78 -5.22 20.39
N ASP A 202 2.29 -4.17 21.05
CA ASP A 202 1.27 -3.28 20.49
C ASP A 202 1.80 -2.52 19.26
N GLU A 203 3.07 -2.15 19.28
CA GLU A 203 3.76 -1.54 18.14
C GLU A 203 3.91 -2.56 17.00
N LEU A 204 4.27 -3.81 17.29
CA LEU A 204 4.33 -4.87 16.28
C LEU A 204 2.98 -5.17 15.64
N LEU A 205 1.89 -5.14 16.39
CA LEU A 205 0.53 -5.29 15.83
C LEU A 205 0.17 -4.15 14.88
N GLU A 206 0.62 -2.92 15.18
CA GLU A 206 0.46 -1.81 14.24
C GLU A 206 1.27 -2.03 12.97
N TRP A 207 2.52 -2.47 13.10
CA TRP A 207 3.39 -2.80 11.97
C TRP A 207 2.89 -3.97 11.13
N GLU A 208 2.19 -4.94 11.71
CA GLU A 208 1.54 -6.02 10.96
C GLU A 208 0.56 -5.42 9.95
N ASN A 209 -0.22 -4.41 10.32
CA ASN A 209 -1.13 -3.74 9.39
C ASN A 209 -0.37 -3.02 8.27
N VAL A 210 0.71 -2.29 8.60
CA VAL A 210 1.56 -1.60 7.61
C VAL A 210 2.11 -2.59 6.57
N ILE A 211 2.73 -3.66 7.05
CA ILE A 211 3.38 -4.65 6.21
C ILE A 211 2.35 -5.45 5.41
N SER A 212 1.20 -5.75 6.02
CA SER A 212 0.11 -6.46 5.37
C SER A 212 -0.46 -5.69 4.17
N GLU A 213 -0.65 -4.37 4.28
CA GLU A 213 -1.11 -3.55 3.14
C GLU A 213 -0.06 -3.44 2.01
N ARG A 214 1.23 -3.34 2.36
CA ARG A 214 2.31 -3.37 1.36
C ARG A 214 2.37 -4.70 0.64
N HIS A 215 2.27 -5.79 1.39
CA HIS A 215 2.22 -7.14 0.84
C HIS A 215 1.00 -7.35 -0.04
N ARG A 216 -0.18 -6.84 0.35
CA ARG A 216 -1.38 -6.83 -0.49
C ARG A 216 -1.13 -6.18 -1.84
N ALA A 217 -0.56 -4.98 -1.84
CA ALA A 217 -0.25 -4.27 -3.07
C ALA A 217 0.76 -5.03 -3.94
N ALA A 218 1.79 -5.63 -3.33
CA ALA A 218 2.77 -6.42 -4.06
C ALA A 218 2.17 -7.70 -4.67
N ILE A 219 1.25 -8.39 -3.98
CA ILE A 219 0.51 -9.53 -4.55
C ILE A 219 -0.38 -9.07 -5.72
N TRP A 220 -1.08 -7.95 -5.56
CA TRP A 220 -1.97 -7.43 -6.60
C TRP A 220 -1.20 -7.13 -7.90
N LEU A 221 0.01 -6.59 -7.78
CA LEU A 221 0.88 -6.27 -8.91
C LEU A 221 1.36 -7.51 -9.69
N GLU A 222 1.29 -8.73 -9.12
CA GLU A 222 1.52 -9.96 -9.88
C GLU A 222 0.32 -10.36 -10.76
N GLY A 223 -0.84 -9.72 -10.59
CA GLY A 223 -2.05 -9.99 -11.37
C GLY A 223 -2.79 -11.27 -10.98
N ARG A 224 -2.56 -11.77 -9.75
CA ARG A 224 -3.23 -12.99 -9.25
C ARG A 224 -4.72 -12.82 -8.98
N TYR A 225 -5.16 -11.60 -8.70
CA TYR A 225 -6.52 -11.32 -8.27
C TYR A 225 -7.09 -10.11 -9.00
N PRO A 226 -8.39 -10.13 -9.35
CA PRO A 226 -9.02 -9.05 -10.08
C PRO A 226 -9.28 -7.81 -9.19
N LEU A 227 -9.47 -8.01 -7.89
CA LEU A 227 -9.82 -6.96 -6.93
C LEU A 227 -8.69 -6.79 -5.92
N TYR A 228 -8.33 -5.54 -5.65
CA TYR A 228 -7.31 -5.16 -4.68
C TYR A 228 -7.78 -5.43 -3.24
N THR A 229 -9.04 -5.13 -2.92
CA THR A 229 -9.56 -5.13 -1.55
C THR A 229 -10.00 -6.50 -1.03
N GLU A 230 -10.19 -7.47 -1.93
CA GLU A 230 -10.55 -8.87 -1.60
C GLU A 230 -9.32 -9.79 -1.51
N LEU A 231 -8.12 -9.24 -1.67
CA LEU A 231 -6.89 -9.99 -1.61
C LEU A 231 -6.67 -10.63 -0.23
N PRO A 232 -6.64 -11.97 -0.14
CA PRO A 232 -6.21 -12.62 1.08
C PRO A 232 -4.73 -12.32 1.28
N VAL A 233 -4.43 -11.65 2.39
CA VAL A 233 -3.07 -11.41 2.89
C VAL A 233 -2.67 -12.44 3.93
N ASP A 234 -3.61 -13.29 4.36
CA ASP A 234 -3.33 -14.39 5.27
C ASP A 234 -2.33 -15.35 4.60
N THR A 235 -1.12 -15.37 5.15
CA THR A 235 -0.02 -16.26 4.78
C THR A 235 -0.07 -17.57 5.56
#